data_AF-A0A1J1I339-F1
#
_entry.id   AF-A0A1J1I339-F1
#
_cell.length_a   1.000
_cell.length_b   1.000
_cell.length_c   1.000
_cell.angle_alpha   90.00
_cell.angle_beta   90.00
_cell.angle_gamma   90.00
#
_symmetry.space_group_name_H-M   'P 1'
#
loop_
_entity.id
_entity.type
_entity.pdbx_description
1 polymer ?
#
loop_
_entity_poly.entity_id
_entity_poly.type
_entity_poly.pdbx_seq_one_letter_code
_entity_poly.pdbx_strand_id
1 'polypeptide(L)'
;MITFLKRRLLIIITVFAVFSLLFNFLISISINRIQNYIQPIVDDSTESFETDPNFIQCPDYSKDYQINFDNKFWQVLETSDGTIKMFNSYYDSRKILGNETIIRIISMINRIDPSIKTYCQFYFEGSNKQVFSEVFEYLMMWNEGWQLNENGYTPYLLSCKNPVAHIPTSVSLVEKPCEVPTNNLKIIFNEPENGLKKSFAVCGKDMIFKEDKSLQLIEWIEILSILGVDKIFFYVVEIPPQMMKVLKYYESKGRVGIEFISDVTLPSNQNKSEIQRIQNLMVSLNDCFLKHVNEYNIISALDTDEMIFPTDDNDKTWHEIISRKQKNDDLPPAYVFDNLFFLTDSIRGNETQAEVPEEFFFLQHVFRAQNFSRKGAGSKSFFNTEKVLVIHNHFPMICFDRGVPSYACRFQYMPTEFGRLQHYKTGCGGGYNNEECENFKHNVVKDLLLWKYKDEIIDNTFDVTAMINNN
;
A
#
# COMPACT_ATOMS: atom_id res chain seq x y z
N MET A 1 -33.65 41.75 54.77
CA MET A 1 -33.48 41.71 53.29
C MET A 1 -32.09 42.18 52.85
N ILE A 2 -31.58 43.31 53.36
CA ILE A 2 -30.28 43.90 52.96
C ILE A 2 -29.05 43.03 53.34
N THR A 3 -29.09 42.33 54.48
CA THR A 3 -28.02 41.42 54.93
C THR A 3 -27.90 40.16 54.08
N PHE A 4 -29.00 39.68 53.49
CA PHE A 4 -29.02 38.49 52.63
C PHE A 4 -28.44 38.79 51.23
N LEU A 5 -28.72 39.99 50.69
CA LEU A 5 -28.11 40.45 49.44
C LEU A 5 -26.59 40.65 49.56
N LYS A 6 -26.11 41.22 50.67
CA LYS A 6 -24.66 41.40 50.89
C LYS A 6 -23.91 40.07 50.92
N ARG A 7 -24.48 39.02 51.51
CA ARG A 7 -23.88 37.68 51.58
C ARG A 7 -23.81 37.00 50.21
N ARG A 8 -24.85 37.14 49.37
CA ARG A 8 -24.83 36.62 47.99
C ARG A 8 -23.85 37.39 47.10
N LEU A 9 -23.77 38.71 47.23
CA LEU A 9 -22.82 39.52 46.46
C LEU A 9 -21.37 39.17 46.82
N LEU A 10 -21.09 38.95 48.10
CA LEU A 10 -19.75 38.55 48.56
C LEU A 10 -19.36 37.18 47.97
N ILE A 11 -20.27 36.20 47.98
CA ILE A 11 -20.01 34.87 47.39
C ILE A 11 -19.75 34.96 45.89
N ILE A 12 -20.54 35.77 45.15
CA ILE A 12 -20.35 35.96 43.71
C ILE A 12 -18.97 36.58 43.43
N ILE A 13 -18.57 37.59 44.20
CA ILE A 13 -17.25 38.23 44.07
C ILE A 13 -16.13 37.23 44.37
N THR A 14 -16.27 36.40 45.41
CA THR A 14 -15.27 35.38 45.74
C THR A 14 -15.15 34.31 44.66
N VAL A 15 -16.28 33.85 44.10
CA VAL A 15 -16.27 32.87 42.99
C VAL A 15 -15.61 33.47 41.74
N PHE A 16 -15.91 34.73 41.41
CA PHE A 16 -15.29 35.42 40.27
C PHE A 16 -13.78 35.61 40.45
N ALA A 17 -13.33 35.94 41.67
CA ALA A 17 -11.92 36.09 41.99
C ALA A 17 -11.15 34.76 41.85
N VAL A 18 -11.75 33.65 42.32
CA VAL A 18 -11.17 32.30 42.19
C VAL A 18 -11.11 31.88 40.72
N PHE A 19 -12.16 32.15 39.94
CA PHE A 19 -12.16 31.84 38.50
C PHE A 19 -11.11 32.65 37.73
N SER A 20 -10.95 33.93 38.06
CA SER A 20 -9.94 34.79 37.43
C SER A 20 -8.51 34.35 37.78
N LEU A 21 -8.27 33.91 39.03
CA LEU A 21 -6.99 33.34 39.44
C LEU A 21 -6.67 32.03 38.73
N LEU A 22 -7.65 31.12 38.60
CA LEU A 22 -7.48 29.86 37.87
C LEU A 22 -7.26 30.09 36.37
N PHE A 23 -7.98 31.05 35.77
CA PHE A 23 -7.81 31.41 34.36
C PHE A 23 -6.43 32.02 34.09
N ASN A 24 -5.94 32.91 34.96
CA ASN A 24 -4.59 33.46 34.85
C ASN A 24 -3.50 32.39 35.08
N PHE A 25 -3.74 31.42 35.96
CA PHE A 25 -2.82 30.31 36.18
C PHE A 25 -2.75 29.37 34.96
N LEU A 26 -3.89 29.06 34.33
CA LEU A 26 -3.95 28.27 33.10
C LEU A 26 -3.29 28.99 31.91
N ILE A 27 -3.48 30.31 31.79
CA ILE A 27 -2.79 31.13 30.79
C ILE A 27 -1.28 31.12 31.05
N SER A 28 -0.84 31.24 32.29
CA SER A 28 0.59 31.17 32.63
C SER A 28 1.21 29.81 32.29
N ILE A 29 0.49 28.71 32.51
CA ILE A 29 0.92 27.36 32.09
C ILE A 29 1.02 27.28 30.57
N SER A 30 0.03 27.77 29.83
CA SER A 30 0.05 27.79 28.36
C SER A 30 1.15 28.68 27.80
N ILE A 31 1.41 29.86 28.37
CA ILE A 31 2.48 30.76 27.95
C ILE A 31 3.86 30.15 28.24
N ASN A 32 4.06 29.50 29.39
CA ASN A 32 5.31 28.77 29.67
C ASN A 32 5.50 27.58 28.71
N ARG A 33 4.41 26.90 28.30
CA ARG A 33 4.46 25.83 27.30
C ARG A 33 4.81 26.36 25.91
N ILE A 34 4.36 27.56 25.57
CA ILE A 34 4.67 28.25 24.30
C ILE A 34 6.09 28.84 24.32
N GLN A 35 6.57 29.38 25.44
CA GLN A 35 7.95 29.87 25.57
C GLN A 35 8.98 28.74 25.50
N ASN A 36 8.64 27.53 25.97
CA ASN A 36 9.47 26.34 25.73
C ASN A 36 9.49 25.89 24.25
N TYR A 37 8.56 26.39 23.42
CA TYR A 37 8.50 26.13 21.97
C TYR A 37 9.15 27.24 21.12
N ILE A 38 9.48 28.39 21.72
CA ILE A 38 10.08 29.53 21.04
C ILE A 38 11.42 29.83 21.73
N GLN A 39 12.35 28.89 21.66
CA GLN A 39 13.76 29.24 21.65
C GLN A 39 14.14 29.67 20.23
N PRO A 40 15.04 30.66 20.07
CA PRO A 40 15.55 30.99 18.75
C PRO A 40 16.28 29.75 18.22
N ILE A 41 15.83 29.25 17.07
CA ILE A 41 16.59 28.33 16.22
C ILE A 41 17.79 29.13 15.72
N VAL A 42 18.82 29.19 16.56
CA VAL A 42 20.17 29.56 16.14
C VAL A 42 20.78 28.28 15.59
N ASP A 43 21.36 28.41 14.41
CA ASP A 43 21.97 27.39 13.56
C ASP A 43 22.90 26.43 14.35
N ASP A 44 22.33 25.32 14.84
CA ASP A 44 23.03 24.18 15.46
C ASP A 44 23.12 22.99 14.47
N SER A 45 22.84 23.26 13.19
CA SER A 45 22.72 22.25 12.13
C SER A 45 24.07 21.69 11.68
N THR A 46 25.19 22.25 12.13
CA THR A 46 26.54 21.81 11.74
C THR A 46 27.25 21.00 12.83
N GLU A 47 27.00 21.28 14.11
CA GLU A 47 27.70 20.62 15.23
C GLU A 47 27.22 19.18 15.48
N SER A 48 25.94 18.85 15.26
CA SER A 48 25.43 17.48 15.45
C SER A 48 25.93 16.47 14.40
N PHE A 49 26.50 16.95 13.29
CA PHE A 49 27.00 16.12 12.20
C PHE A 49 28.50 15.80 12.32
N GLU A 50 29.22 16.31 13.33
CA GLU A 50 30.69 16.18 13.40
C GLU A 50 31.20 15.02 14.28
N THR A 51 30.32 14.39 15.07
CA THR A 51 30.73 13.36 16.05
C THR A 51 30.25 11.94 15.74
N ASP A 52 29.55 11.68 14.62
CA ASP A 52 29.13 10.33 14.26
C ASP A 52 30.23 9.62 13.44
N PRO A 53 30.70 8.42 13.85
CA PRO A 53 31.70 7.65 13.12
C PRO A 53 31.27 7.24 11.69
N ASN A 54 29.99 7.39 11.32
CA ASN A 54 29.48 7.10 9.97
C ASN A 54 29.65 8.26 8.97
N PHE A 55 30.17 9.41 9.39
CA PHE A 55 30.51 10.49 8.46
C PHE A 55 31.84 10.22 7.76
N ILE A 56 31.80 10.16 6.43
CA ILE A 56 32.99 10.02 5.60
C ILE A 56 33.13 11.28 4.74
N GLN A 57 34.27 11.95 4.87
CA GLN A 57 34.59 13.09 4.01
C GLN A 57 35.04 12.58 2.63
N CYS A 58 34.11 12.50 1.68
CA CYS A 58 34.40 12.17 0.29
C CYS A 58 34.78 13.42 -0.53
N PRO A 59 35.42 13.24 -1.70
CA PRO A 59 35.56 14.30 -2.69
C PRO A 59 34.20 14.91 -3.06
N ASP A 60 34.15 16.23 -3.22
CA ASP A 60 32.96 16.92 -3.71
C ASP A 60 32.76 16.57 -5.19
N TYR A 61 31.82 15.68 -5.48
CA TYR A 61 31.39 15.38 -6.85
C TYR A 61 30.49 16.53 -7.30
N SER A 62 31.11 17.60 -7.79
CA SER A 62 30.40 18.78 -8.29
C SER A 62 29.36 18.37 -9.35
N LYS A 63 28.09 18.33 -8.95
CA LYS A 63 26.80 18.46 -9.68
C LYS A 63 26.54 17.71 -11.02
N ASP A 64 27.50 17.01 -11.61
CA ASP A 64 27.38 16.43 -12.95
C ASP A 64 27.68 14.91 -12.99
N TYR A 65 27.25 14.13 -12.00
CA TYR A 65 27.27 12.67 -12.16
C TYR A 65 26.12 12.21 -13.05
N GLN A 66 26.45 11.38 -14.06
CA GLN A 66 25.45 10.85 -14.98
C GLN A 66 24.68 9.72 -14.31
N ILE A 67 23.38 9.91 -14.12
CA ILE A 67 22.48 8.86 -13.68
C ILE A 67 22.25 7.90 -14.86
N ASN A 68 22.55 6.63 -14.64
CA ASN A 68 22.34 5.57 -15.61
C ASN A 68 20.90 5.06 -15.49
N PHE A 69 20.13 5.24 -16.56
CA PHE A 69 18.76 4.77 -16.67
C PHE A 69 18.70 3.61 -17.68
N ASP A 70 18.07 2.51 -17.29
CA ASP A 70 17.69 1.42 -18.21
C ASP A 70 16.41 1.82 -18.97
N ASN A 71 15.50 2.50 -18.26
CA ASN A 71 14.39 3.25 -18.83
C ASN A 71 14.02 4.40 -17.87
N LYS A 72 12.89 5.06 -18.08
CA LYS A 72 12.48 6.20 -17.24
C LYS A 72 12.20 5.89 -15.75
N PHE A 73 12.16 4.61 -15.36
CA PHE A 73 11.85 4.15 -14.01
C PHE A 73 13.03 3.47 -13.32
N TRP A 74 13.87 2.78 -14.08
CA TRP A 74 14.94 1.95 -13.52
C TRP A 74 16.28 2.67 -13.58
N GLN A 75 16.84 2.95 -12.42
CA GLN A 75 18.22 3.42 -12.28
C GLN A 75 19.18 2.24 -12.09
N VAL A 76 20.37 2.30 -12.66
CA VAL A 76 21.27 1.13 -12.77
C VAL A 76 22.55 1.35 -11.98
N LEU A 77 22.90 0.34 -11.18
CA LEU A 77 24.22 0.14 -10.60
C LEU A 77 24.80 -1.17 -11.15
N GLU A 78 25.90 -1.06 -11.88
CA GLU A 78 26.74 -2.21 -12.23
C GLU A 78 27.70 -2.47 -11.08
N THR A 79 27.84 -3.74 -10.68
CA THR A 79 28.70 -4.16 -9.56
C THR A 79 29.65 -5.27 -9.99
N SER A 80 30.61 -5.60 -9.14
CA SER A 80 31.51 -6.74 -9.33
C SER A 80 30.81 -8.11 -9.37
N ASP A 81 29.63 -8.24 -8.77
CA ASP A 81 28.80 -9.45 -8.82
C ASP A 81 27.33 -9.12 -9.12
N GLY A 82 27.10 -8.72 -10.38
CA GLY A 82 25.77 -8.54 -10.96
C GLY A 82 25.39 -7.08 -11.16
N THR A 83 24.15 -6.90 -11.60
CA THR A 83 23.55 -5.60 -11.93
C THR A 83 22.33 -5.41 -11.04
N ILE A 84 22.29 -4.27 -10.35
CA ILE A 84 21.15 -3.85 -9.55
C ILE A 84 20.39 -2.76 -10.32
N LYS A 85 19.13 -3.02 -10.62
CA LYS A 85 18.20 -2.03 -11.15
C LYS A 85 17.28 -1.57 -10.04
N MET A 86 17.29 -0.29 -9.70
CA MET A 86 16.51 0.27 -8.60
C MET A 86 15.29 1.01 -9.15
N PHE A 87 14.15 0.83 -8.50
CA PHE A 87 12.88 1.43 -8.88
C PHE A 87 12.62 2.73 -8.09
N ASN A 88 12.39 2.61 -6.78
CA ASN A 88 12.11 3.72 -5.87
C ASN A 88 12.69 3.42 -4.48
N SER A 89 12.87 4.48 -3.69
CA SER A 89 13.28 4.39 -2.28
C SER A 89 12.24 5.01 -1.34
N TYR A 90 12.12 4.46 -0.13
CA TYR A 90 11.09 4.83 0.85
C TYR A 90 11.69 5.00 2.24
N TYR A 91 11.17 5.97 2.98
CA TYR A 91 11.48 6.15 4.39
C TYR A 91 10.52 5.33 5.25
N ASP A 92 11.07 4.37 5.99
CA ASP A 92 10.33 3.46 6.87
C ASP A 92 10.63 3.78 8.34
N SER A 93 9.65 4.41 9.00
CA SER A 93 9.67 4.83 10.40
C SER A 93 8.55 4.21 11.23
N ARG A 94 8.06 3.04 10.81
CA ARG A 94 6.96 2.33 11.49
C ARG A 94 7.36 2.01 12.93
N LYS A 95 6.39 2.09 13.85
CA LYS A 95 6.59 1.93 15.30
C LYS A 95 7.20 0.57 15.66
N ILE A 96 6.94 -0.47 14.88
CA ILE A 96 7.50 -1.81 15.06
C ILE A 96 9.03 -1.84 14.94
N LEU A 97 9.64 -0.83 14.29
CA LEU A 97 11.09 -0.64 14.18
C LEU A 97 11.69 0.06 15.42
N GLY A 98 10.86 0.49 16.37
CA GLY A 98 11.30 1.25 17.53
C GLY A 98 11.81 2.63 17.14
N ASN A 99 13.07 2.92 17.48
CA ASN A 99 13.72 4.19 17.15
C ASN A 99 14.54 4.12 15.86
N GLU A 100 14.63 2.95 15.23
CA GLU A 100 15.36 2.78 13.98
C GLU A 100 14.56 3.37 12.82
N THR A 101 15.26 4.06 11.91
CA THR A 101 14.66 4.56 10.67
C THR A 101 15.43 3.95 9.51
N ILE A 102 14.69 3.40 8.55
CA ILE A 102 15.27 2.55 7.51
C ILE A 102 14.89 3.13 6.15
N ILE A 103 15.88 3.27 5.27
CA ILE A 103 15.63 3.53 3.86
C ILE A 103 15.50 2.18 3.15
N ARG A 104 14.31 1.92 2.60
CA ARG A 104 13.98 0.72 1.84
C ARG A 104 14.09 1.04 0.35
N ILE A 105 14.74 0.19 -0.44
CA ILE A 105 14.89 0.38 -1.89
C ILE A 105 14.35 -0.86 -2.61
N ILE A 106 13.30 -0.68 -3.41
CA ILE A 106 12.83 -1.75 -4.29
C ILE A 106 13.79 -1.84 -5.48
N SER A 107 14.28 -3.04 -5.73
CA SER A 107 15.23 -3.32 -6.81
C SER A 107 14.95 -4.64 -7.50
N MET A 108 15.60 -4.83 -8.63
CA MET A 108 15.67 -6.04 -9.43
C MET A 108 17.15 -6.38 -9.59
N ILE A 109 17.56 -7.60 -9.21
CA ILE A 109 18.96 -8.03 -9.27
C ILE A 109 19.06 -9.27 -10.16
N ASN A 110 20.02 -9.31 -11.08
CA ASN A 110 20.30 -10.47 -11.93
C ASN A 110 21.15 -11.55 -11.23
N ARG A 111 21.02 -11.66 -9.90
CA ARG A 111 21.69 -12.62 -9.02
C ARG A 111 20.70 -13.13 -7.99
N ILE A 112 20.82 -14.42 -7.69
CA ILE A 112 20.19 -15.05 -6.53
C ILE A 112 21.23 -14.99 -5.41
N ASP A 113 20.82 -14.53 -4.23
CA ASP A 113 21.70 -14.38 -3.06
C ASP A 113 22.99 -13.60 -3.38
N PRO A 114 22.87 -12.30 -3.72
CA PRO A 114 24.01 -11.49 -4.14
C PRO A 114 25.09 -11.42 -3.05
N SER A 115 26.34 -11.74 -3.38
CA SER A 115 27.47 -11.72 -2.44
C SER A 115 28.09 -10.33 -2.26
N ILE A 116 27.69 -9.38 -3.13
CA ILE A 116 28.16 -8.00 -3.11
C ILE A 116 27.79 -7.28 -1.81
N LYS A 117 28.72 -6.43 -1.37
CA LYS A 117 28.45 -5.41 -0.36
C LYS A 117 28.25 -4.08 -1.05
N THR A 118 27.15 -3.42 -0.73
CA THR A 118 26.85 -2.09 -1.24
C THR A 118 26.54 -1.16 -0.09
N TYR A 119 26.59 0.14 -0.36
CA TYR A 119 26.42 1.19 0.61
C TYR A 119 25.42 2.21 0.09
N CYS A 120 24.53 2.64 0.97
CA CYS A 120 23.73 3.83 0.73
C CYS A 120 24.56 5.08 1.00
N GLN A 121 24.52 6.01 0.07
CA GLN A 121 25.04 7.36 0.18
C GLN A 121 23.86 8.33 0.22
N PHE A 122 23.67 9.01 1.36
CA PHE A 122 22.54 9.89 1.62
C PHE A 122 22.87 11.35 1.34
N TYR A 123 21.87 12.07 0.84
CA TYR A 123 21.93 13.51 0.57
C TYR A 123 20.85 14.24 1.35
N PHE A 124 21.17 15.44 1.79
CA PHE A 124 20.29 16.29 2.59
C PHE A 124 20.17 17.67 1.95
N GLU A 125 19.01 18.31 2.15
CA GLU A 125 18.80 19.66 1.66
C GLU A 125 19.77 20.64 2.33
N GLY A 126 20.44 21.49 1.53
CA GLY A 126 21.36 22.51 2.04
C GLY A 126 22.71 22.00 2.59
N SER A 127 22.98 20.69 2.53
CA SER A 127 24.23 20.10 3.01
C SER A 127 25.04 19.46 1.89
N ASN A 128 26.35 19.69 1.90
CA ASN A 128 27.31 18.99 1.05
C ASN A 128 27.98 17.80 1.77
N LYS A 129 27.64 17.54 3.04
CA LYS A 129 28.16 16.39 3.79
C LYS A 129 27.45 15.13 3.30
N GLN A 130 28.24 14.12 2.93
CA GLN A 130 27.74 12.81 2.52
C GLN A 130 27.72 11.87 3.73
N VAL A 131 26.64 11.11 3.85
CA VAL A 131 26.43 10.17 4.95
C VAL A 131 26.27 8.78 4.39
N PHE A 132 26.94 7.80 4.97
CA PHE A 132 26.94 6.44 4.46
C PHE A 132 26.36 5.46 5.47
N SER A 133 25.71 4.42 4.94
CA SER A 133 25.36 3.21 5.68
C SER A 133 25.59 2.01 4.79
N GLU A 134 26.12 0.92 5.36
CA GLU A 134 26.10 -0.39 4.69
C GLU A 134 24.64 -0.79 4.41
N VAL A 135 24.40 -1.38 3.25
CA VAL A 135 23.17 -2.15 3.00
C VAL A 135 23.26 -3.40 3.84
N PHE A 136 22.53 -3.43 4.95
CA PHE A 136 22.63 -4.52 5.93
C PHE A 136 21.74 -5.70 5.58
N GLU A 137 20.81 -5.54 4.63
CA GLU A 137 19.78 -6.52 4.33
C GLU A 137 19.34 -6.46 2.86
N TYR A 138 19.34 -7.63 2.21
CA TYR A 138 18.87 -7.89 0.84
C TYR A 138 17.74 -8.92 0.91
N LEU A 139 16.49 -8.48 0.99
CA LEU A 139 15.36 -9.40 1.07
C LEU A 139 14.84 -9.72 -0.32
N MET A 140 14.94 -10.98 -0.75
CA MET A 140 14.29 -11.44 -1.96
C MET A 140 12.78 -11.31 -1.82
N MET A 141 12.13 -10.52 -2.67
CA MET A 141 10.67 -10.40 -2.73
C MET A 141 10.09 -11.50 -3.63
N TRP A 142 10.65 -12.71 -3.53
CA TRP A 142 10.28 -13.88 -4.30
C TRP A 142 10.46 -15.15 -3.48
N ASN A 143 9.86 -16.25 -3.92
CA ASN A 143 10.14 -17.57 -3.35
C ASN A 143 11.09 -18.32 -4.26
N GLU A 144 12.24 -18.74 -3.74
CA GLU A 144 13.26 -19.49 -4.48
C GLU A 144 12.70 -20.75 -5.14
N GLY A 145 11.74 -21.44 -4.50
CA GLY A 145 11.10 -22.62 -5.05
C GLY A 145 10.24 -22.37 -6.29
N TRP A 146 9.91 -21.12 -6.59
CA TRP A 146 9.20 -20.72 -7.81
C TRP A 146 10.15 -20.34 -8.94
N GLN A 147 11.45 -20.31 -8.69
CA GLN A 147 12.44 -20.02 -9.72
C GLN A 147 12.62 -21.27 -10.58
N LEU A 148 12.04 -21.24 -11.79
CA LEU A 148 12.49 -22.14 -12.85
C LEU A 148 13.88 -21.65 -13.28
N ASN A 149 14.77 -22.55 -13.75
CA ASN A 149 16.19 -22.36 -14.08
C ASN A 149 16.50 -21.22 -15.11
N GLU A 150 15.96 -20.04 -14.91
CA GLU A 150 15.95 -18.91 -15.80
C GLU A 150 16.97 -17.89 -15.31
N ASN A 151 17.88 -17.53 -16.22
CA ASN A 151 18.75 -16.38 -16.04
C ASN A 151 17.87 -15.12 -16.18
N GLY A 152 17.57 -14.47 -15.06
CA GLY A 152 16.65 -13.34 -15.03
C GLY A 152 16.90 -12.39 -13.86
N TYR A 153 16.10 -11.33 -13.81
CA TYR A 153 16.13 -10.38 -12.70
C TYR A 153 15.08 -10.79 -11.66
N THR A 154 15.53 -10.92 -10.41
CA THR A 154 14.68 -11.26 -9.27
C THR A 154 14.44 -10.00 -8.43
N PRO A 155 13.22 -9.77 -7.90
CA PRO A 155 12.93 -8.59 -7.12
C PRO A 155 13.51 -8.69 -5.71
N TYR A 156 14.09 -7.61 -5.22
CA TYR A 156 14.66 -7.48 -3.87
C TYR A 156 14.25 -6.17 -3.20
N LEU A 157 14.17 -6.20 -1.87
CA LEU A 157 14.07 -5.03 -1.01
C LEU A 157 15.41 -4.84 -0.28
N LEU A 158 16.14 -3.79 -0.64
CA LEU A 158 17.40 -3.42 -0.01
C LEU A 158 17.14 -2.49 1.16
N SER A 159 17.94 -2.59 2.22
CA SER A 159 17.73 -1.80 3.42
C SER A 159 19.01 -1.19 3.97
N CYS A 160 18.95 0.11 4.22
CA CYS A 160 20.01 0.89 4.86
C CYS A 160 19.46 1.56 6.09
N LYS A 161 20.23 1.58 7.18
CA LYS A 161 19.88 2.39 8.34
C LYS A 161 20.12 3.85 7.97
N ASN A 162 19.21 4.73 8.36
CA ASN A 162 19.46 6.15 8.33
C ASN A 162 20.16 6.52 9.65
N PRO A 163 21.46 6.86 9.63
CA PRO A 163 22.23 7.05 10.87
C PRO A 163 21.95 8.40 11.54
N VAL A 164 21.25 9.31 10.86
CA VAL A 164 20.92 10.65 11.38
C VAL A 164 19.42 10.81 11.62
N ALA A 165 19.05 11.75 12.50
CA ALA A 165 17.65 12.02 12.82
C ALA A 165 16.87 12.65 11.64
N HIS A 166 17.55 13.38 10.76
CA HIS A 166 16.94 14.03 9.62
C HIS A 166 16.60 13.02 8.52
N ILE A 167 15.50 13.26 7.81
CA ILE A 167 15.12 12.46 6.64
C ILE A 167 15.97 12.92 5.46
N PRO A 168 16.74 12.03 4.81
CA PRO A 168 17.48 12.43 3.61
C PRO A 168 16.53 12.71 2.45
N THR A 169 16.92 13.61 1.55
CA THR A 169 16.11 13.98 0.38
C THR A 169 16.23 12.94 -0.73
N SER A 170 17.41 12.33 -0.86
CA SER A 170 17.68 11.28 -1.82
C SER A 170 18.79 10.33 -1.35
N VAL A 171 18.91 9.19 -2.02
CA VAL A 171 19.90 8.16 -1.73
C VAL A 171 20.48 7.61 -3.04
N SER A 172 21.79 7.43 -3.06
CA SER A 172 22.49 6.65 -4.07
C SER A 172 22.93 5.32 -3.49
N LEU A 173 23.00 4.28 -4.33
CA LEU A 173 23.64 3.01 -4.02
C LEU A 173 24.99 2.93 -4.73
N VAL A 174 26.03 2.56 -3.99
CA VAL A 174 27.41 2.40 -4.50
C VAL A 174 28.01 1.09 -3.99
N GLU A 175 28.98 0.53 -4.72
CA GLU A 175 29.67 -0.69 -4.27
C GLU A 175 30.70 -0.36 -3.18
N LYS A 176 31.38 0.78 -3.27
CA LYS A 176 32.30 1.26 -2.24
C LYS A 176 31.96 2.69 -1.79
N PRO A 177 32.18 3.03 -0.49
CA PRO A 177 32.03 4.39 -0.01
C PRO A 177 32.89 5.37 -0.83
N CYS A 178 32.37 6.56 -1.09
CA CYS A 178 33.00 7.59 -1.93
C CYS A 178 33.26 7.15 -3.39
N GLU A 179 32.51 6.22 -3.95
CA GLU A 179 32.45 6.08 -5.41
C GLU A 179 31.52 7.15 -6.01
N VAL A 180 31.80 7.56 -7.26
CA VAL A 180 30.90 8.46 -7.98
C VAL A 180 29.60 7.67 -8.26
N PRO A 181 28.45 8.12 -7.75
CA PRO A 181 27.21 7.38 -7.90
C PRO A 181 26.70 7.44 -9.35
N THR A 182 26.18 6.32 -9.85
CA THR A 182 25.48 6.24 -11.17
C THR A 182 23.97 6.31 -11.03
N ASN A 183 23.47 6.59 -9.83
CA ASN A 183 22.06 6.58 -9.48
C ASN A 183 21.81 7.56 -8.34
N ASN A 184 20.59 8.05 -8.21
CA ASN A 184 20.10 8.88 -7.12
C ASN A 184 18.57 8.81 -7.07
N LEU A 185 18.05 8.09 -6.08
CA LEU A 185 16.62 7.90 -5.88
C LEU A 185 16.11 8.92 -4.87
N LYS A 186 15.04 9.64 -5.22
CA LYS A 186 14.32 10.47 -4.24
C LYS A 186 13.71 9.56 -3.18
N ILE A 187 13.91 9.92 -1.91
CA ILE A 187 13.29 9.20 -0.79
C ILE A 187 11.82 9.61 -0.69
N ILE A 188 10.94 8.62 -0.77
CA ILE A 188 9.50 8.79 -0.65
C ILE A 188 9.08 8.65 0.81
N PHE A 189 8.39 9.67 1.33
CA PHE A 189 7.81 9.67 2.66
C PHE A 189 6.46 10.38 2.62
N ASN A 190 5.38 9.59 2.50
CA ASN A 190 4.02 10.11 2.50
C ASN A 190 3.44 9.97 3.90
N GLU A 191 3.47 11.05 4.69
CA GLU A 191 2.88 11.09 6.02
C GLU A 191 1.66 12.01 6.03
N PRO A 192 0.51 11.59 6.59
CA PRO A 192 -0.65 12.45 6.70
C PRO A 192 -0.35 13.63 7.65
N GLU A 193 -0.76 14.85 7.28
CA GLU A 193 -0.48 16.08 8.06
C GLU A 193 -0.98 16.01 9.51
N ASN A 194 -2.06 15.27 9.77
CA ASN A 194 -2.64 15.08 11.10
C ASN A 194 -2.01 13.91 11.87
N GLY A 195 -1.06 13.18 11.28
CA GLY A 195 -0.43 11.98 11.84
C GLY A 195 -1.36 10.78 12.00
N LEU A 196 -2.58 10.82 11.44
CA LEU A 196 -3.58 9.78 11.59
C LEU A 196 -3.77 8.99 10.29
N LYS A 197 -3.52 7.69 10.38
CA LYS A 197 -3.79 6.73 9.30
C LYS A 197 -5.30 6.59 9.07
N LYS A 198 -5.69 6.56 7.80
CA LYS A 198 -7.02 6.12 7.35
C LYS A 198 -7.17 4.60 7.51
N SER A 199 -8.39 4.09 7.32
CA SER A 199 -8.68 2.70 7.67
C SER A 199 -8.18 1.73 6.61
N PHE A 200 -8.68 1.86 5.38
CA PHE A 200 -8.47 0.88 4.32
C PHE A 200 -8.10 1.52 3.00
N ALA A 201 -7.06 0.99 2.35
CA ALA A 201 -6.78 1.26 0.95
C ALA A 201 -6.62 -0.02 0.14
N VAL A 202 -6.70 0.12 -1.17
CA VAL A 202 -6.47 -0.97 -2.13
C VAL A 202 -5.35 -0.60 -3.07
N CYS A 203 -4.35 -1.48 -3.16
CA CYS A 203 -3.43 -1.52 -4.29
C CYS A 203 -4.07 -2.36 -5.39
N GLY A 204 -4.59 -1.68 -6.41
CA GLY A 204 -5.19 -2.31 -7.58
C GLY A 204 -4.12 -2.94 -8.47
N LYS A 205 -4.49 -4.01 -9.16
CA LYS A 205 -3.67 -4.58 -10.24
C LYS A 205 -3.27 -3.52 -11.27
N ASP A 206 -2.09 -3.71 -11.87
CA ASP A 206 -1.65 -2.97 -13.05
C ASP A 206 -2.74 -2.93 -14.13
N MET A 207 -3.11 -1.73 -14.54
CA MET A 207 -4.19 -1.48 -15.50
C MET A 207 -3.66 -1.69 -16.92
N ILE A 208 -3.92 -2.90 -17.43
CA ILE A 208 -3.61 -3.34 -18.79
C ILE A 208 -4.88 -3.90 -19.43
N PHE A 209 -5.61 -3.06 -20.16
CA PHE A 209 -6.89 -3.40 -20.78
C PHE A 209 -6.91 -3.01 -22.25
N LYS A 210 -7.31 -3.95 -23.11
CA LYS A 210 -7.56 -3.70 -24.54
C LYS A 210 -9.01 -3.32 -24.82
N GLU A 211 -9.92 -3.86 -24.02
CA GLU A 211 -11.35 -3.65 -24.13
C GLU A 211 -11.81 -2.60 -23.12
N ASP A 212 -12.86 -1.87 -23.48
CA ASP A 212 -13.50 -0.94 -22.57
C ASP A 212 -14.29 -1.71 -21.50
N LYS A 213 -13.89 -1.53 -20.24
CA LYS A 213 -14.57 -2.03 -19.04
C LYS A 213 -15.00 -0.89 -18.12
N SER A 214 -15.25 0.30 -18.68
CA SER A 214 -15.57 1.51 -17.91
C SER A 214 -16.71 1.31 -16.91
N LEU A 215 -17.82 0.72 -17.34
CA LEU A 215 -18.97 0.50 -16.46
C LEU A 215 -18.68 -0.50 -15.34
N GLN A 216 -18.03 -1.62 -15.67
CA GLN A 216 -17.58 -2.60 -14.66
C GLN A 216 -16.61 -1.96 -13.67
N LEU A 217 -15.70 -1.09 -14.14
CA LEU A 217 -14.75 -0.38 -13.28
C LEU A 217 -15.47 0.61 -12.35
N ILE A 218 -16.46 1.35 -12.85
CA ILE A 218 -17.31 2.23 -12.02
C ILE A 218 -18.01 1.41 -10.95
N GLU A 219 -18.68 0.32 -11.33
CA GLU A 219 -19.40 -0.58 -10.42
C GLU A 219 -18.47 -1.11 -9.32
N TRP A 220 -17.27 -1.57 -9.69
CA TRP A 220 -16.28 -2.08 -8.73
C TRP A 220 -15.78 -1.01 -7.75
N ILE A 221 -15.48 0.20 -8.23
CA ILE A 221 -15.04 1.33 -7.38
C ILE A 221 -16.14 1.73 -6.39
N GLU A 222 -17.40 1.77 -6.84
CA GLU A 222 -18.53 2.11 -5.96
C GLU A 222 -18.79 1.01 -4.93
N ILE A 223 -18.71 -0.26 -5.30
CA ILE A 223 -18.79 -1.38 -4.34
C ILE A 223 -17.72 -1.26 -3.27
N LEU A 224 -16.45 -1.05 -3.64
CA LEU A 224 -15.38 -0.90 -2.66
C LEU A 224 -15.57 0.35 -1.77
N SER A 225 -16.08 1.45 -2.33
CA SER A 225 -16.40 2.65 -1.57
C SER A 225 -17.48 2.39 -0.51
N ILE A 226 -18.54 1.66 -0.88
CA ILE A 226 -19.62 1.23 0.05
C ILE A 226 -19.07 0.32 1.15
N LEU A 227 -18.13 -0.56 0.82
CA LEU A 227 -17.45 -1.44 1.78
C LEU A 227 -16.50 -0.70 2.73
N GLY A 228 -16.30 0.61 2.55
CA GLY A 228 -15.49 1.46 3.41
C GLY A 228 -14.01 1.57 2.99
N VAL A 229 -13.69 1.31 1.73
CA VAL A 229 -12.36 1.62 1.17
C VAL A 229 -12.22 3.12 0.98
N ASP A 230 -11.19 3.70 1.59
CA ASP A 230 -10.92 5.13 1.53
C ASP A 230 -10.35 5.55 0.16
N LYS A 231 -9.43 4.74 -0.40
CA LYS A 231 -8.77 5.04 -1.67
C LYS A 231 -8.26 3.78 -2.38
N ILE A 232 -8.31 3.81 -3.71
CA ILE A 232 -7.76 2.78 -4.58
C ILE A 232 -6.60 3.38 -5.39
N PHE A 233 -5.46 2.70 -5.43
CA PHE A 233 -4.29 3.12 -6.18
C PHE A 233 -4.09 2.22 -7.39
N PHE A 234 -3.93 2.83 -8.57
CA PHE A 234 -3.76 2.13 -9.84
C PHE A 234 -2.48 2.54 -10.54
N TYR A 235 -1.82 1.54 -11.09
CA TYR A 235 -0.65 1.66 -11.95
C TYR A 235 -1.12 1.49 -13.38
N VAL A 236 -1.14 2.56 -14.17
CA VAL A 236 -1.68 2.54 -15.54
C VAL A 236 -0.56 2.34 -16.55
N VAL A 237 -0.65 1.24 -17.30
CA VAL A 237 0.24 0.92 -18.41
C VAL A 237 -0.44 1.26 -19.73
N GLU A 238 -1.58 0.63 -19.99
CA GLU A 238 -2.32 0.76 -21.25
C GLU A 238 -3.80 0.46 -21.00
N ILE A 239 -4.66 1.46 -21.18
CA ILE A 239 -6.11 1.31 -21.09
C ILE A 239 -6.82 2.15 -22.15
N PRO A 240 -8.07 1.83 -22.51
CA PRO A 240 -8.86 2.66 -23.42
C PRO A 240 -9.10 4.07 -22.87
N PRO A 241 -9.24 5.09 -23.73
CA PRO A 241 -9.47 6.48 -23.31
C PRO A 241 -10.69 6.68 -22.40
N GLN A 242 -11.74 5.88 -22.59
CA GLN A 242 -12.97 5.94 -21.78
C GLN A 242 -12.70 5.48 -20.34
N MET A 243 -11.94 4.41 -20.14
CA MET A 243 -11.52 3.97 -18.81
C MET A 243 -10.61 5.01 -18.15
N MET A 244 -9.74 5.69 -18.91
CA MET A 244 -8.93 6.78 -18.38
C MET A 244 -9.80 7.94 -17.88
N LYS A 245 -10.90 8.30 -18.57
CA LYS A 245 -11.85 9.31 -18.08
C LYS A 245 -12.47 8.90 -16.75
N VAL A 246 -12.85 7.63 -16.60
CA VAL A 246 -13.35 7.08 -15.32
C VAL A 246 -12.31 7.26 -14.21
N LEU A 247 -11.06 6.83 -14.44
CA LEU A 247 -10.01 6.95 -13.44
C LEU A 247 -9.75 8.42 -13.07
N LYS A 248 -9.69 9.33 -14.04
CA LYS A 248 -9.50 10.77 -13.80
C LYS A 248 -10.68 11.42 -13.08
N TYR A 249 -11.90 10.99 -13.35
CA TYR A 249 -13.06 11.40 -12.57
C TYR A 249 -12.89 11.03 -11.10
N TYR A 250 -12.57 9.77 -10.78
CA TYR A 250 -12.40 9.35 -9.38
C TYR A 250 -11.14 9.90 -8.71
N GLU A 251 -10.09 10.19 -9.48
CA GLU A 251 -8.91 10.91 -9.01
C GLU A 251 -9.30 12.32 -8.55
N SER A 252 -10.13 13.04 -9.32
CA SER A 252 -10.63 14.36 -8.94
C SER A 252 -11.50 14.36 -7.68
N LYS A 253 -12.11 13.21 -7.35
CA LYS A 253 -12.89 12.99 -6.12
C LYS A 253 -12.03 12.50 -4.95
N GLY A 254 -10.73 12.29 -5.16
CA GLY A 254 -9.81 11.76 -4.15
C GLY A 254 -9.99 10.28 -3.81
N ARG A 255 -10.87 9.55 -4.53
CA ARG A 255 -11.14 8.11 -4.31
C ARG A 255 -10.17 7.19 -5.05
N VAL A 256 -9.53 7.70 -6.09
CA VAL A 256 -8.51 6.98 -6.87
C VAL A 256 -7.19 7.76 -6.87
N GLY A 257 -6.07 7.06 -6.82
CA GLY A 257 -4.74 7.58 -7.17
C GLY A 257 -4.21 6.87 -8.40
N ILE A 258 -3.65 7.61 -9.36
CA ILE A 258 -3.15 7.05 -10.61
C ILE A 258 -1.66 7.32 -10.71
N GLU A 259 -0.90 6.27 -11.02
CA GLU A 259 0.49 6.38 -11.42
C GLU A 259 0.68 5.81 -12.83
N PHE A 260 1.37 6.55 -13.69
CA PHE A 260 1.64 6.10 -15.06
C PHE A 260 2.93 5.31 -15.11
N ILE A 261 2.81 4.02 -15.42
CA ILE A 261 3.94 3.13 -15.63
C ILE A 261 3.97 2.60 -17.05
N SER A 262 4.78 3.20 -17.93
CA SER A 262 4.87 2.69 -19.31
C SER A 262 5.69 1.41 -19.43
N ASP A 263 6.55 1.10 -18.44
CA ASP A 263 7.45 -0.04 -18.49
C ASP A 263 8.10 -0.35 -17.13
N VAL A 264 7.33 -0.88 -16.16
CA VAL A 264 7.96 -1.56 -14.99
C VAL A 264 8.73 -2.79 -15.45
N THR A 265 8.43 -3.29 -16.65
CA THR A 265 9.15 -4.43 -17.19
C THR A 265 10.55 -4.03 -17.67
N LEU A 266 11.53 -4.87 -17.37
CA LEU A 266 12.89 -4.63 -17.83
C LEU A 266 12.94 -4.76 -19.36
N PRO A 267 13.40 -3.73 -20.11
CA PRO A 267 13.39 -3.71 -21.58
C PRO A 267 14.19 -4.84 -22.24
N SER A 268 15.15 -5.44 -21.53
CA SER A 268 16.10 -6.40 -22.10
C SER A 268 15.52 -7.80 -22.37
N ASN A 269 14.29 -8.11 -21.96
CA ASN A 269 13.76 -9.48 -22.02
C ASN A 269 12.48 -9.56 -22.87
N GLN A 270 12.67 -9.56 -24.20
CA GLN A 270 11.58 -9.68 -25.19
C GLN A 270 10.92 -11.08 -25.23
N ASN A 271 11.50 -12.08 -24.57
CA ASN A 271 10.86 -13.37 -24.27
C ASN A 271 10.53 -13.43 -22.77
N LYS A 272 9.39 -12.85 -22.37
CA LYS A 272 8.95 -12.92 -20.97
C LYS A 272 8.42 -14.32 -20.69
N SER A 273 9.13 -15.08 -19.86
CA SER A 273 8.50 -16.17 -19.13
C SER A 273 7.36 -15.60 -18.26
N GLU A 274 6.35 -16.42 -17.99
CA GLU A 274 5.26 -16.03 -17.10
C GLU A 274 5.78 -15.60 -15.72
N ILE A 275 6.89 -16.18 -15.26
CA ILE A 275 7.58 -15.87 -14.01
C ILE A 275 8.08 -14.44 -13.98
N GLN A 276 8.80 -13.99 -15.00
CA GLN A 276 9.32 -12.62 -15.02
C GLN A 276 8.18 -11.60 -14.99
N ARG A 277 7.02 -11.91 -15.60
CA ARG A 277 5.83 -11.06 -15.54
C ARG A 277 5.30 -10.95 -14.10
N ILE A 278 5.24 -12.06 -13.36
CA ILE A 278 4.79 -12.06 -11.96
C ILE A 278 5.83 -11.35 -11.06
N GLN A 279 7.13 -11.53 -11.31
CA GLN A 279 8.18 -10.80 -10.61
C GLN A 279 8.09 -9.28 -10.83
N ASN A 280 7.72 -8.83 -12.03
CA ASN A 280 7.47 -7.40 -12.28
C ASN A 280 6.23 -6.90 -11.51
N LEU A 281 5.18 -7.72 -11.39
CA LEU A 281 4.01 -7.39 -10.56
C LEU A 281 4.38 -7.22 -9.08
N MET A 282 5.38 -7.94 -8.58
CA MET A 282 5.88 -7.74 -7.21
C MET A 282 6.42 -6.33 -6.98
N VAL A 283 7.01 -5.70 -8.01
CA VAL A 283 7.58 -4.35 -7.91
C VAL A 283 6.48 -3.31 -7.78
N SER A 284 5.52 -3.26 -8.71
CA SER A 284 4.43 -2.28 -8.67
C SER A 284 3.57 -2.45 -7.42
N LEU A 285 3.29 -3.69 -7.04
CA LEU A 285 2.50 -4.00 -5.86
C LEU A 285 3.18 -3.51 -4.57
N ASN A 286 4.48 -3.77 -4.40
CA ASN A 286 5.21 -3.34 -3.20
C ASN A 286 5.57 -1.86 -3.22
N ASP A 287 5.72 -1.22 -4.39
CA ASP A 287 5.82 0.24 -4.50
C ASP A 287 4.54 0.92 -4.00
N CYS A 288 3.37 0.44 -4.44
CA CYS A 288 2.09 0.90 -3.92
C CYS A 288 1.99 0.71 -2.40
N PHE A 289 2.31 -0.49 -1.92
CA PHE A 289 2.21 -0.80 -0.49
C PHE A 289 3.12 0.12 0.35
N LEU A 290 4.42 0.22 0.02
CA LEU A 290 5.39 1.02 0.77
C LEU A 290 5.14 2.52 0.69
N LYS A 291 4.59 3.04 -0.41
CA LYS A 291 4.16 4.44 -0.50
C LYS A 291 3.08 4.80 0.51
N HIS A 292 2.24 3.84 0.88
CA HIS A 292 1.00 4.08 1.60
C HIS A 292 0.95 3.45 3.00
N VAL A 293 2.03 2.79 3.46
CA VAL A 293 2.10 2.20 4.81
C VAL A 293 1.89 3.23 5.93
N ASN A 294 2.24 4.49 5.69
CA ASN A 294 2.12 5.58 6.66
C ASN A 294 0.75 6.28 6.59
N GLU A 295 -0.02 6.05 5.53
CA GLU A 295 -1.32 6.71 5.29
C GLU A 295 -2.52 5.82 5.66
N TYR A 296 -2.36 4.49 5.66
CA TYR A 296 -3.46 3.55 5.91
C TYR A 296 -3.09 2.45 6.91
N ASN A 297 -4.05 2.01 7.73
CA ASN A 297 -3.86 0.94 8.70
C ASN A 297 -3.83 -0.44 8.03
N ILE A 298 -4.71 -0.65 7.04
CA ILE A 298 -4.83 -1.89 6.29
C ILE A 298 -4.81 -1.58 4.80
N ILE A 299 -4.01 -2.34 4.05
CA ILE A 299 -3.99 -2.30 2.59
C ILE A 299 -4.35 -3.69 2.06
N SER A 300 -5.17 -3.76 1.02
CA SER A 300 -5.44 -5.01 0.30
C SER A 300 -4.87 -4.93 -1.12
N ALA A 301 -4.41 -6.06 -1.66
CA ALA A 301 -4.08 -6.19 -3.07
C ALA A 301 -5.27 -6.84 -3.79
N LEU A 302 -5.90 -6.17 -4.76
CA LEU A 302 -7.09 -6.71 -5.45
C LEU A 302 -6.99 -6.50 -6.95
N ASP A 303 -7.48 -7.49 -7.71
CA ASP A 303 -7.75 -7.34 -9.13
C ASP A 303 -9.14 -6.68 -9.29
N THR A 304 -9.40 -6.03 -10.44
CA THR A 304 -10.68 -5.32 -10.69
C THR A 304 -11.88 -6.25 -10.88
N ASP A 305 -11.68 -7.55 -10.72
CA ASP A 305 -12.68 -8.61 -10.78
C ASP A 305 -12.85 -9.34 -9.44
N GLU A 306 -12.22 -8.81 -8.38
CA GLU A 306 -12.16 -9.39 -7.05
C GLU A 306 -12.63 -8.40 -5.98
N MET A 307 -13.36 -8.90 -4.98
CA MET A 307 -13.75 -8.09 -3.83
C MET A 307 -13.85 -8.94 -2.57
N ILE A 308 -13.27 -8.45 -1.47
CA ILE A 308 -13.48 -9.04 -0.15
C ILE A 308 -14.81 -8.53 0.39
N PHE A 309 -15.70 -9.44 0.78
CA PHE A 309 -17.07 -9.08 1.13
C PHE A 309 -17.47 -9.61 2.52
N PRO A 310 -18.10 -8.78 3.37
CA PRO A 310 -18.70 -9.22 4.63
C PRO A 310 -19.87 -10.17 4.39
N THR A 311 -19.89 -11.31 5.07
CA THR A 311 -20.95 -12.33 4.91
C THR A 311 -21.95 -12.38 6.05
N ASP A 312 -21.62 -11.79 7.20
CA ASP A 312 -22.55 -11.65 8.32
C ASP A 312 -23.57 -10.55 8.02
N ASP A 313 -24.85 -10.81 8.25
CA ASP A 313 -25.94 -9.87 7.93
C ASP A 313 -25.78 -8.51 8.64
N ASN A 314 -25.12 -8.50 9.81
CA ASN A 314 -24.91 -7.28 10.60
C ASN A 314 -23.65 -6.50 10.15
N ASP A 315 -22.77 -7.08 9.33
CA ASP A 315 -21.61 -6.38 8.78
C ASP A 315 -21.98 -5.72 7.45
N LYS A 316 -21.57 -4.46 7.30
CA LYS A 316 -21.68 -3.72 6.06
C LYS A 316 -20.35 -3.39 5.40
N THR A 317 -19.33 -3.17 6.23
CA THR A 317 -18.04 -2.61 5.83
C THR A 317 -16.89 -3.52 6.27
N TRP A 318 -15.72 -3.32 5.68
CA TRP A 318 -14.49 -4.01 6.10
C TRP A 318 -14.10 -3.70 7.53
N HIS A 319 -14.42 -2.48 8.00
CA HIS A 319 -14.16 -2.08 9.37
C HIS A 319 -14.87 -3.01 10.37
N GLU A 320 -16.13 -3.35 10.12
CA GLU A 320 -16.92 -4.16 11.05
C GLU A 320 -16.43 -5.62 11.11
N ILE A 321 -15.98 -6.19 9.97
CA ILE A 321 -15.35 -7.53 9.92
C ILE A 321 -14.11 -7.57 10.83
N ILE A 322 -13.25 -6.55 10.75
CA ILE A 322 -12.00 -6.47 11.54
C ILE A 322 -12.29 -6.23 13.02
N SER A 323 -13.18 -5.30 13.34
CA SER A 323 -13.48 -4.88 14.71
C SER A 323 -14.06 -6.02 15.56
N ARG A 324 -14.82 -6.96 14.97
CA ARG A 324 -15.28 -8.17 15.68
C ARG A 324 -14.17 -9.09 16.16
N LYS A 325 -12.99 -9.04 15.52
CA LYS A 325 -11.84 -9.91 15.83
C LYS A 325 -10.79 -9.23 16.68
N GLN A 326 -10.93 -7.93 16.97
CA GLN A 326 -10.11 -7.21 17.94
C GLN A 326 -10.47 -7.64 19.37
N LYS A 327 -9.97 -8.79 19.82
CA LYS A 327 -10.13 -9.18 21.24
C LYS A 327 -9.15 -8.45 22.17
N ASN A 328 -8.02 -7.95 21.66
CA ASN A 328 -6.94 -7.34 22.46
C ASN A 328 -6.15 -6.24 21.71
N ASP A 329 -6.76 -5.53 20.75
CA ASP A 329 -6.10 -4.51 19.88
C ASP A 329 -4.92 -4.98 19.01
N ASP A 330 -4.46 -6.23 19.15
CA ASP A 330 -3.34 -6.77 18.37
C ASP A 330 -3.81 -7.55 17.13
N LEU A 331 -4.02 -6.84 16.02
CA LEU A 331 -4.35 -7.47 14.74
C LEU A 331 -3.16 -8.30 14.19
N PRO A 332 -3.37 -9.48 13.57
CA PRO A 332 -2.30 -10.22 12.94
C PRO A 332 -1.68 -9.42 11.77
N PRO A 333 -0.47 -9.79 11.30
CA PRO A 333 0.11 -9.28 10.07
C PRO A 333 -0.86 -9.30 8.88
N ALA A 334 -1.64 -10.36 8.73
CA ALA A 334 -2.69 -10.38 7.72
C ALA A 334 -3.91 -11.22 8.11
N TYR A 335 -5.06 -10.83 7.57
CA TYR A 335 -6.22 -11.71 7.44
C TYR A 335 -6.35 -12.18 5.99
N VAL A 336 -6.41 -13.49 5.80
CA VAL A 336 -6.50 -14.14 4.48
C VAL A 336 -7.95 -14.60 4.24
N PHE A 337 -8.48 -14.28 3.06
CA PHE A 337 -9.85 -14.59 2.66
C PHE A 337 -9.85 -15.66 1.58
N ASP A 338 -10.57 -16.75 1.83
CA ASP A 338 -10.66 -17.85 0.88
C ASP A 338 -11.44 -17.44 -0.38
N ASN A 339 -10.93 -17.89 -1.53
CA ASN A 339 -11.48 -17.56 -2.83
C ASN A 339 -12.78 -18.32 -3.14
N LEU A 340 -13.76 -17.59 -3.66
CA LEU A 340 -15.03 -18.12 -4.11
C LEU A 340 -15.38 -17.55 -5.49
N PHE A 341 -15.49 -18.45 -6.48
CA PHE A 341 -15.70 -18.03 -7.86
C PHE A 341 -17.15 -17.72 -8.20
N PHE A 342 -17.35 -16.63 -8.94
CA PHE A 342 -18.52 -16.33 -9.76
C PHE A 342 -18.08 -16.47 -11.22
N LEU A 343 -18.24 -17.67 -11.78
CA LEU A 343 -17.75 -17.95 -13.14
C LEU A 343 -18.78 -17.54 -14.19
N THR A 344 -18.38 -16.64 -15.08
CA THR A 344 -19.23 -16.14 -16.18
C THR A 344 -19.55 -17.24 -17.20
N ASP A 345 -18.70 -18.26 -17.30
CA ASP A 345 -18.87 -19.45 -18.13
C ASP A 345 -19.43 -20.67 -17.36
N SER A 346 -20.03 -20.45 -16.18
CA SER A 346 -20.76 -21.51 -15.48
C SER A 346 -22.07 -21.88 -16.19
N ILE A 347 -22.68 -23.00 -15.81
CA ILE A 347 -23.96 -23.48 -16.39
C ILE A 347 -25.11 -22.46 -16.26
N ARG A 348 -24.98 -21.48 -15.35
CA ARG A 348 -25.96 -20.42 -15.10
C ARG A 348 -25.35 -19.02 -15.20
N GLY A 349 -24.12 -18.90 -15.73
CA GLY A 349 -23.38 -17.63 -15.78
C GLY A 349 -24.02 -16.58 -16.68
N ASN A 350 -24.74 -17.03 -17.72
CA ASN A 350 -25.43 -16.16 -18.68
C ASN A 350 -26.89 -15.83 -18.28
N GLU A 351 -27.34 -16.19 -17.08
CA GLU A 351 -28.69 -15.89 -16.64
C GLU A 351 -28.84 -14.42 -16.23
N THR A 352 -29.58 -13.65 -17.04
CA THR A 352 -29.95 -12.26 -16.72
C THR A 352 -30.92 -12.18 -15.56
N GLN A 353 -30.72 -11.22 -14.66
CA GLN A 353 -31.59 -10.89 -13.54
C GLN A 353 -32.44 -9.68 -13.92
N ALA A 354 -33.76 -9.85 -13.98
CA ALA A 354 -34.69 -8.79 -14.43
C ALA A 354 -34.73 -7.57 -13.49
N GLU A 355 -34.30 -7.74 -12.24
CA GLU A 355 -34.27 -6.72 -11.20
C GLU A 355 -33.02 -5.81 -11.26
N VAL A 356 -32.13 -6.04 -12.22
CA VAL A 356 -30.86 -5.34 -12.44
C VAL A 356 -30.76 -4.95 -13.92
N PRO A 357 -30.33 -3.74 -14.27
CA PRO A 357 -30.08 -3.37 -15.68
C PRO A 357 -29.01 -4.28 -16.32
N GLU A 358 -29.18 -4.64 -17.60
CA GLU A 358 -28.35 -5.64 -18.29
C GLU A 358 -26.87 -5.24 -18.39
N GLU A 359 -26.58 -3.95 -18.33
CA GLU A 359 -25.23 -3.39 -18.44
C GLU A 359 -24.36 -3.57 -17.18
N PHE A 360 -24.96 -3.85 -16.01
CA PHE A 360 -24.21 -4.10 -14.78
C PHE A 360 -23.56 -5.48 -14.81
N PHE A 361 -22.31 -5.57 -14.36
CA PHE A 361 -21.58 -6.83 -14.39
C PHE A 361 -21.74 -7.59 -13.09
N PHE A 362 -21.33 -7.01 -11.95
CA PHE A 362 -21.29 -7.75 -10.67
C PHE A 362 -22.69 -8.07 -10.16
N LEU A 363 -23.64 -7.13 -10.29
CA LEU A 363 -25.02 -7.33 -9.87
C LEU A 363 -25.79 -8.38 -10.71
N GLN A 364 -25.41 -8.58 -11.98
CA GLN A 364 -26.00 -9.62 -12.84
C GLN A 364 -25.46 -11.02 -12.52
N HIS A 365 -24.18 -11.13 -12.16
CA HIS A 365 -23.53 -12.41 -11.88
C HIS A 365 -23.80 -12.88 -10.44
N VAL A 366 -24.97 -13.48 -10.23
CA VAL A 366 -25.44 -13.95 -8.91
C VAL A 366 -25.26 -15.45 -8.64
N PHE A 367 -24.65 -16.18 -9.57
CA PHE A 367 -24.35 -17.59 -9.41
C PHE A 367 -22.86 -17.80 -9.16
N ARG A 368 -22.56 -18.39 -8.01
CA ARG A 368 -21.20 -18.77 -7.63
C ARG A 368 -21.03 -20.26 -7.53
N ALA A 369 -19.79 -20.71 -7.60
CA ALA A 369 -19.41 -22.06 -7.21
C ALA A 369 -19.94 -22.38 -5.79
N GLN A 370 -20.44 -23.60 -5.61
CA GLN A 370 -20.91 -24.07 -4.31
C GLN A 370 -19.75 -24.15 -3.31
N ASN A 371 -18.60 -24.64 -3.78
CA ASN A 371 -17.41 -24.87 -2.98
C ASN A 371 -16.38 -23.75 -3.15
N PHE A 372 -15.64 -23.47 -2.07
CA PHE A 372 -14.48 -22.59 -2.11
C PHE A 372 -13.30 -23.26 -2.82
N SER A 373 -12.36 -22.43 -3.26
CA SER A 373 -11.04 -22.91 -3.68
C SER A 373 -10.30 -23.59 -2.52
N ARG A 374 -9.29 -24.41 -2.84
CA ARG A 374 -8.32 -24.90 -1.86
C ARG A 374 -7.73 -23.73 -1.06
N LYS A 375 -7.53 -23.92 0.25
CA LYS A 375 -6.99 -22.87 1.13
C LYS A 375 -5.71 -22.26 0.55
N GLY A 376 -5.67 -20.93 0.49
CA GLY A 376 -4.55 -20.16 -0.07
C GLY A 376 -4.51 -20.08 -1.61
N ALA A 377 -5.30 -20.88 -2.34
CA ALA A 377 -5.40 -20.77 -3.79
C ALA A 377 -6.33 -19.61 -4.16
N GLY A 378 -5.78 -18.61 -4.87
CA GLY A 378 -6.53 -17.43 -5.29
C GLY A 378 -6.96 -16.49 -4.15
N SER A 379 -6.56 -16.76 -2.91
CA SER A 379 -6.96 -15.96 -1.74
C SER A 379 -6.46 -14.52 -1.84
N LYS A 380 -7.15 -13.57 -1.22
CA LYS A 380 -6.66 -12.19 -1.05
C LYS A 380 -6.63 -11.83 0.43
N SER A 381 -5.86 -10.81 0.77
CA SER A 381 -5.52 -10.53 2.16
C SER A 381 -5.65 -9.07 2.53
N PHE A 382 -6.09 -8.82 3.75
CA PHE A 382 -5.91 -7.55 4.44
C PHE A 382 -4.53 -7.53 5.09
N PHE A 383 -3.65 -6.66 4.63
CA PHE A 383 -2.29 -6.50 5.14
C PHE A 383 -2.25 -5.38 6.17
N ASN A 384 -1.85 -5.71 7.40
CA ASN A 384 -1.60 -4.72 8.44
C ASN A 384 -0.29 -3.99 8.10
N THR A 385 -0.38 -2.69 7.79
CA THR A 385 0.77 -1.89 7.31
C THR A 385 1.87 -1.75 8.36
N GLU A 386 1.54 -1.94 9.63
CA GLU A 386 2.50 -1.91 10.74
C GLU A 386 3.32 -3.20 10.86
N LYS A 387 2.82 -4.32 10.32
CA LYS A 387 3.38 -5.66 10.59
C LYS A 387 3.90 -6.39 9.36
N VAL A 388 3.50 -5.97 8.17
CA VAL A 388 3.93 -6.57 6.90
C VAL A 388 4.94 -5.65 6.22
N LEU A 389 6.04 -6.21 5.74
CA LEU A 389 7.08 -5.47 5.00
C LEU A 389 6.96 -5.67 3.49
N VAL A 390 6.70 -6.90 3.05
CA VAL A 390 6.54 -7.25 1.64
C VAL A 390 5.28 -8.08 1.45
N ILE A 391 4.49 -7.74 0.45
CA ILE A 391 3.24 -8.42 0.10
C ILE A 391 3.36 -9.15 -1.24
N HIS A 392 2.70 -10.30 -1.35
CA HIS A 392 2.30 -10.92 -2.60
C HIS A 392 0.85 -10.55 -2.91
N ASN A 393 0.39 -10.72 -4.15
CA ASN A 393 -1.01 -10.43 -4.49
C ASN A 393 -1.99 -11.25 -3.63
N HIS A 394 -1.58 -12.43 -3.13
CA HIS A 394 -2.43 -13.33 -2.36
C HIS A 394 -2.20 -13.28 -0.83
N PHE A 395 -0.96 -13.13 -0.35
CA PHE A 395 -0.59 -13.35 1.05
C PHE A 395 0.64 -12.51 1.46
N PRO A 396 0.90 -12.31 2.77
CA PRO A 396 2.07 -11.54 3.19
C PRO A 396 3.33 -12.40 3.01
N MET A 397 4.34 -11.85 2.34
CA MET A 397 5.58 -12.57 2.05
C MET A 397 6.63 -12.40 3.14
N ILE A 398 6.82 -11.16 3.59
CA ILE A 398 7.77 -10.84 4.65
C ILE A 398 7.06 -9.98 5.68
N CYS A 399 7.13 -10.40 6.94
CA CYS A 399 6.53 -9.72 8.07
C CYS A 399 7.59 -9.35 9.08
N PHE A 400 7.26 -8.46 10.01
CA PHE A 400 8.10 -8.23 11.18
C PHE A 400 7.79 -9.26 12.26
N ASP A 401 8.83 -9.92 12.76
CA ASP A 401 8.83 -10.61 14.04
C ASP A 401 9.69 -9.82 15.02
N ARG A 402 9.04 -9.14 15.98
CA ARG A 402 9.71 -8.29 16.99
C ARG A 402 10.63 -7.23 16.38
N GLY A 403 10.19 -6.59 15.30
CA GLY A 403 10.94 -5.53 14.59
C GLY A 403 11.96 -6.04 13.58
N VAL A 404 12.14 -7.36 13.45
CA VAL A 404 13.07 -7.96 12.48
C VAL A 404 12.29 -8.61 11.33
N PRO A 405 12.67 -8.38 10.06
CA PRO A 405 12.04 -9.04 8.92
C PRO A 405 12.14 -10.57 8.98
N SER A 406 11.06 -11.25 8.59
CA SER A 406 10.94 -12.70 8.59
C SER A 406 10.00 -13.18 7.49
N TYR A 407 10.42 -14.19 6.75
CA TYR A 407 9.57 -14.89 5.77
C TYR A 407 8.49 -15.77 6.45
N ALA A 408 8.59 -16.00 7.77
CA ALA A 408 7.63 -16.78 8.54
C ALA A 408 6.48 -15.89 9.06
N CYS A 409 5.65 -15.40 8.14
CA CYS A 409 4.49 -14.57 8.48
C CYS A 409 3.42 -15.35 9.26
N ARG A 410 3.02 -14.83 10.43
CA ARG A 410 1.92 -15.37 11.25
C ARG A 410 0.57 -14.74 10.87
N PHE A 411 -0.02 -15.15 9.75
CA PHE A 411 -1.34 -14.66 9.31
C PHE A 411 -2.50 -15.54 9.81
N GLN A 412 -3.72 -15.01 9.72
CA GLN A 412 -4.94 -15.71 10.13
C GLN A 412 -5.92 -15.83 8.96
N TYR A 413 -6.48 -17.01 8.75
CA TYR A 413 -7.62 -17.16 7.83
C TYR A 413 -8.88 -16.57 8.44
N MET A 414 -9.58 -15.74 7.67
CA MET A 414 -10.91 -15.27 8.04
C MET A 414 -11.91 -16.42 7.87
N PRO A 415 -12.67 -16.79 8.91
CA PRO A 415 -13.75 -17.74 8.75
C PRO A 415 -14.79 -17.22 7.74
N THR A 416 -15.26 -18.09 6.86
CA THR A 416 -16.10 -17.73 5.71
C THR A 416 -17.50 -17.26 6.09
N GLU A 417 -17.91 -17.46 7.34
CA GLU A 417 -19.12 -16.88 7.92
C GLU A 417 -19.00 -15.36 8.22
N PHE A 418 -17.78 -14.82 8.34
CA PHE A 418 -17.55 -13.39 8.56
C PHE A 418 -17.16 -12.64 7.29
N GLY A 419 -16.35 -13.25 6.44
CA GLY A 419 -16.02 -12.66 5.16
C GLY A 419 -15.31 -13.62 4.21
N ARG A 420 -15.42 -13.33 2.93
CA ARG A 420 -14.83 -14.13 1.84
C ARG A 420 -14.41 -13.26 0.67
N LEU A 421 -13.52 -13.79 -0.16
CA LEU A 421 -13.21 -13.20 -1.45
C LEU A 421 -14.25 -13.67 -2.49
N GLN A 422 -14.85 -12.74 -3.21
CA GLN A 422 -15.65 -13.02 -4.40
C GLN A 422 -14.80 -12.71 -5.63
N HIS A 423 -14.64 -13.70 -6.53
CA HIS A 423 -13.83 -13.58 -7.74
C HIS A 423 -14.68 -13.84 -8.99
N TYR A 424 -14.90 -12.79 -9.79
CA TYR A 424 -15.77 -12.80 -10.96
C TYR A 424 -14.98 -12.94 -12.25
N LYS A 425 -14.94 -14.12 -12.87
CA LYS A 425 -14.08 -14.32 -14.04
C LYS A 425 -14.60 -15.38 -14.99
N THR A 426 -14.00 -15.44 -16.17
CA THR A 426 -14.16 -16.59 -17.09
C THR A 426 -13.08 -17.62 -16.82
N GLY A 427 -13.49 -18.88 -16.57
CA GLY A 427 -12.59 -19.99 -16.26
C GLY A 427 -11.79 -19.81 -14.97
N CYS A 428 -11.13 -20.85 -14.49
CA CYS A 428 -10.45 -20.80 -13.18
C CYS A 428 -9.03 -20.21 -13.26
N GLY A 429 -8.41 -20.20 -14.44
CA GLY A 429 -7.02 -19.78 -14.63
C GLY A 429 -6.00 -20.86 -14.21
N GLY A 430 -4.72 -20.50 -14.19
CA GLY A 430 -3.64 -21.40 -13.77
C GLY A 430 -3.75 -21.79 -12.30
N GLY A 431 -3.31 -23.00 -11.96
CA GLY A 431 -3.29 -23.51 -10.58
C GLY A 431 -4.48 -24.41 -10.20
N TYR A 432 -5.51 -24.50 -11.05
CA TYR A 432 -6.65 -25.39 -10.89
C TYR A 432 -6.61 -26.49 -11.95
N ASN A 433 -6.94 -27.73 -11.58
CA ASN A 433 -7.06 -28.80 -12.56
C ASN A 433 -8.44 -28.75 -13.26
N ASN A 434 -8.56 -29.44 -14.39
CA ASN A 434 -9.80 -29.40 -15.20
C ASN A 434 -11.01 -29.90 -14.41
N GLU A 435 -10.87 -30.97 -13.63
CA GLU A 435 -11.97 -31.53 -12.85
C GLU A 435 -12.49 -30.54 -11.79
N GLU A 436 -11.57 -29.92 -11.05
CA GLU A 436 -11.86 -28.89 -10.06
C GLU A 436 -12.57 -27.69 -10.71
N CYS A 437 -12.08 -27.24 -11.87
CA CYS A 437 -12.69 -26.12 -12.57
C CYS A 437 -14.08 -26.45 -13.12
N GLU A 438 -14.24 -27.62 -13.73
CA GLU A 438 -15.54 -28.07 -14.21
C GLU A 438 -16.54 -28.26 -13.06
N ASN A 439 -16.08 -28.69 -11.89
CA ASN A 439 -16.91 -28.75 -10.68
C ASN A 439 -17.44 -27.36 -10.30
N PHE A 440 -16.60 -26.33 -10.30
CA PHE A 440 -17.01 -24.96 -10.01
C PHE A 440 -18.02 -24.40 -11.01
N LYS A 441 -17.92 -24.78 -12.29
CA LYS A 441 -18.84 -24.35 -13.34
C LYS A 441 -20.20 -25.02 -13.29
N HIS A 442 -20.26 -26.29 -12.87
CA HIS A 442 -21.48 -27.09 -12.90
C HIS A 442 -22.24 -27.10 -11.56
N ASN A 443 -21.53 -27.00 -10.43
CA ASN A 443 -22.14 -26.98 -9.10
C ASN A 443 -22.19 -25.55 -8.58
N VAL A 444 -23.26 -24.84 -8.97
CA VAL A 444 -23.45 -23.43 -8.62
C VAL A 444 -24.66 -23.21 -7.73
N VAL A 445 -24.58 -22.19 -6.89
CA VAL A 445 -25.67 -21.75 -6.00
C VAL A 445 -25.94 -20.26 -6.22
N LYS A 446 -27.22 -19.86 -6.11
CA LYS A 446 -27.60 -18.45 -6.16
C LYS A 446 -27.12 -17.76 -4.88
N ASP A 447 -26.46 -16.63 -5.03
CA ASP A 447 -25.93 -15.84 -3.93
C ASP A 447 -26.25 -14.36 -4.20
N LEU A 448 -27.11 -13.80 -3.35
CA LEU A 448 -27.62 -12.44 -3.47
C LEU A 448 -26.97 -11.50 -2.46
N LEU A 449 -25.82 -11.87 -1.88
CA LEU A 449 -25.17 -11.10 -0.82
C LEU A 449 -24.84 -9.67 -1.27
N LEU A 450 -24.37 -9.49 -2.51
CA LEU A 450 -24.09 -8.17 -3.08
C LEU A 450 -25.35 -7.31 -3.21
N TRP A 451 -26.52 -7.92 -3.38
CA TRP A 451 -27.78 -7.20 -3.58
C TRP A 451 -28.24 -6.44 -2.32
N LYS A 452 -27.61 -6.65 -1.17
CA LYS A 452 -27.76 -5.79 0.01
C LYS A 452 -27.52 -4.31 -0.31
N TYR A 453 -26.70 -4.01 -1.32
CA TYR A 453 -26.37 -2.65 -1.76
C TYR A 453 -26.83 -2.37 -3.20
N LYS A 454 -27.72 -3.20 -3.76
CA LYS A 454 -28.10 -3.15 -5.18
C LYS A 454 -28.51 -1.75 -5.62
N ASP A 455 -29.46 -1.16 -4.91
CA ASP A 455 -30.04 0.13 -5.31
C ASP A 455 -28.98 1.26 -5.20
N GLU A 456 -28.18 1.26 -4.13
CA GLU A 456 -27.09 2.23 -3.95
C GLU A 456 -26.01 2.10 -5.04
N ILE A 457 -25.63 0.87 -5.42
CA ILE A 457 -24.69 0.61 -6.51
C ILE A 457 -25.24 1.12 -7.84
N ILE A 458 -26.51 0.83 -8.13
CA ILE A 458 -27.16 1.24 -9.39
C ILE A 458 -27.21 2.77 -9.48
N ASP A 459 -27.71 3.43 -8.44
CA ASP A 459 -27.88 4.88 -8.40
C ASP A 459 -26.52 5.58 -8.54
N ASN A 460 -25.52 5.20 -7.75
CA ASN A 460 -24.18 5.80 -7.83
C ASN A 460 -23.53 5.57 -9.20
N THR A 461 -23.66 4.37 -9.77
CA THR A 461 -23.06 4.03 -11.07
C THR A 461 -23.66 4.87 -12.19
N PHE A 462 -24.99 5.05 -12.20
CA PHE A 462 -25.66 5.88 -13.19
C PHE A 462 -25.34 7.37 -13.03
N ASP A 463 -25.29 7.87 -11.79
CA ASP A 463 -24.89 9.25 -11.51
C ASP A 463 -23.48 9.53 -12.02
N VAL A 464 -22.53 8.65 -11.76
CA VAL A 464 -21.15 8.79 -12.25
C VAL A 464 -21.09 8.73 -13.77
N THR A 465 -21.81 7.80 -14.39
CA THR A 465 -21.86 7.65 -15.85
C THR A 465 -22.42 8.91 -16.51
N ALA A 466 -23.47 9.50 -15.95
CA ALA A 466 -24.05 10.76 -16.40
C ALA A 466 -23.05 11.92 -16.26
N MET A 467 -22.32 12.01 -15.14
CA MET A 467 -21.31 13.04 -14.92
C MET A 467 -20.13 12.94 -15.88
N ILE A 468 -19.69 11.73 -16.23
CA ILE A 468 -18.58 11.50 -17.15
C ILE A 468 -18.99 11.81 -18.59
N ASN A 469 -20.23 11.53 -18.98
CA ASN A 469 -20.72 11.77 -20.35
C ASN A 469 -21.05 13.24 -20.62
N ASN A 470 -21.30 14.04 -19.58
CA ASN A 470 -21.63 15.47 -19.68
C ASN A 470 -20.40 16.39 -19.62
N ASN A 471 -19.20 15.87 -19.37
CA ASN A 471 -17.92 16.58 -19.36
C ASN A 471 -17.01 16.07 -20.48
#